data_AF-A0AAV9ZH49-F1
#
_entry.id   AF-A0AAV9ZH49-F1
#
_cell.length_a   1.000
_cell.length_b   1.000
_cell.length_c   1.000
_cell.angle_alpha   90.00
_cell.angle_beta   90.00
_cell.angle_gamma   90.00
#
_symmetry.space_group_name_H-M   'P 1'
#
loop_
_entity.id
_entity.type
_entity.pdbx_description
1 polymer ?
#
loop_
_entity_poly.entity_id
_entity_poly.type
_entity_poly.pdbx_seq_one_letter_code
_entity_poly.pdbx_strand_id
1 'polypeptide(L)'
;MSSERPYTEDDADKQKSLTKFIQRQISKWPKDQGKFSASKTKSDAMKAALLDPRNGFSTNKPPVTSPHPSKQGGATSGPSQALPNTDQGPQDSNPILPPSSEFDEESTERVTVRVYIEDTRAVPSQKTVALLSLPISTRESNSVHVLSKDFLNALQRSNSAIEIPPDGSGVVRLSFPDPEDEQWKVPFIRIPHLRNSVAICDPETIEISKDRFKLYVENVSLSSTSSAIHPPMPSSSSSTVPSGLANIAQAPDEQSSDPVVKFLREKLISRPGYTSFVANRGHIMSSPVIVADWRFAVEFSKAYKTIKTPVKVTSAAIKDALGVGTTWLSNAHTAVVIIGQHGSVAEVATELARDADSPAGSTVLYNFLTNWKKGFEAQSRA
;
A
#
# COMPACT_ATOMS: atom_id res chain seq x y z
N MET A 1 -25.44 20.45 29.22
CA MET A 1 -25.19 21.84 28.79
C MET A 1 -23.73 21.93 28.38
N SER A 2 -23.44 22.11 27.09
CA SER A 2 -22.06 22.20 26.60
C SER A 2 -21.51 23.59 26.91
N SER A 3 -20.47 23.68 27.76
CA SER A 3 -19.80 24.95 28.06
C SER A 3 -18.85 25.30 26.93
N GLU A 4 -19.15 26.39 26.23
CA GLU A 4 -18.32 26.97 25.18
C GLU A 4 -17.13 27.68 25.83
N ARG A 5 -15.89 27.31 25.45
CA ARG A 5 -14.66 27.94 25.97
C ARG A 5 -13.82 28.55 24.84
N PRO A 6 -13.04 29.62 25.10
CA PRO A 6 -12.10 30.16 24.14
C PRO A 6 -11.12 29.09 23.64
N TYR A 7 -10.72 29.22 22.38
CA TYR A 7 -9.76 28.32 21.76
C TYR A 7 -8.36 28.50 22.38
N THR A 8 -7.66 27.39 22.66
CA THR A 8 -6.34 27.42 23.33
C THR A 8 -5.26 26.76 22.47
N GLU A 9 -3.98 27.01 22.77
CA GLU A 9 -2.84 26.43 22.03
C GLU A 9 -2.90 24.89 21.97
N ASP A 10 -3.27 24.27 23.09
CA ASP A 10 -3.47 22.81 23.18
C ASP A 10 -4.58 22.31 22.22
N ASP A 11 -5.62 23.11 21.97
CA ASP A 11 -6.65 22.76 20.99
C ASP A 11 -6.12 22.93 19.56
N ALA A 12 -5.31 23.96 19.30
CA ALA A 12 -4.72 24.20 17.98
C ALA A 12 -3.75 23.08 17.56
N ASP A 13 -2.99 22.52 18.51
CA ASP A 13 -2.02 21.46 18.24
C ASP A 13 -2.67 20.08 18.13
N LYS A 14 -3.78 19.86 18.85
CA LYS A 14 -4.55 18.61 18.77
C LYS A 14 -5.51 18.56 17.58
N GLN A 15 -5.84 19.70 16.98
CA GLN A 15 -6.80 19.76 15.89
C GLN A 15 -6.19 19.35 14.55
N LYS A 16 -6.47 18.10 14.13
CA LYS A 16 -5.99 17.49 12.87
C LYS A 16 -6.30 18.30 11.60
N SER A 17 -7.22 19.27 11.65
CA SER A 17 -7.50 20.18 10.54
C SER A 17 -8.04 21.53 11.03
N LEU A 18 -7.13 22.50 11.19
CA LEU A 18 -7.48 23.89 11.52
C LEU A 18 -8.42 24.50 10.46
N THR A 19 -8.21 24.14 9.19
CA THR A 19 -9.06 24.57 8.07
C THR A 19 -10.52 24.18 8.25
N LYS A 20 -10.80 22.91 8.60
CA LYS A 20 -12.18 22.45 8.84
C LYS A 20 -12.81 23.15 10.06
N PHE A 21 -12.00 23.45 11.07
CA PHE A 21 -12.48 24.17 12.25
C PHE A 21 -12.87 25.62 11.92
N ILE A 22 -11.98 26.36 11.25
CA ILE A 22 -12.24 27.74 10.81
C ILE A 22 -13.46 27.79 9.89
N GLN A 23 -13.63 26.83 8.98
CA GLN A 23 -14.81 26.78 8.11
C GLN A 23 -16.13 26.65 8.87
N ARG A 24 -16.16 25.94 10.01
CA ARG A 24 -17.38 25.82 10.85
C ARG A 24 -17.74 27.13 11.55
N GLN A 25 -16.75 27.98 11.80
CA GLN A 25 -16.92 29.28 12.46
C GLN A 25 -16.43 30.41 11.56
N ILE A 26 -16.70 30.31 10.25
CA ILE A 26 -16.12 31.23 9.25
C ILE A 26 -16.52 32.69 9.47
N SER A 27 -17.66 32.92 10.12
CA SER A 27 -18.15 34.25 10.51
C SER A 27 -17.28 34.94 11.56
N LYS A 28 -16.42 34.19 12.27
CA LYS A 28 -15.46 34.67 13.27
C LYS A 28 -14.10 35.01 12.67
N TRP A 29 -13.90 34.77 11.37
CA TRP A 29 -12.63 35.07 10.71
C TRP A 29 -12.34 36.59 10.67
N PRO A 30 -11.10 37.03 10.94
CA PRO A 30 -10.74 38.46 10.94
C PRO A 30 -11.01 39.09 9.57
N LYS A 31 -11.85 40.13 9.53
CA LYS A 31 -12.23 40.80 8.27
C LYS A 31 -11.07 41.61 7.67
N ASP A 32 -10.17 42.10 8.52
CA ASP A 32 -8.94 42.81 8.18
C ASP A 32 -7.92 41.91 7.44
N GLN A 33 -7.98 40.59 7.65
CA GLN A 33 -7.17 39.60 6.92
C GLN A 33 -7.82 39.13 5.60
N GLY A 34 -8.95 39.72 5.22
CA GLY A 34 -9.68 39.37 4.01
C GLY A 34 -10.45 38.04 4.10
N LYS A 35 -10.92 37.53 2.96
CA LYS A 35 -11.67 36.27 2.90
C LYS A 35 -10.74 35.09 3.14
N PHE A 36 -11.10 34.23 4.09
CA PHE A 36 -10.38 32.99 4.36
C PHE A 36 -10.29 32.10 3.11
N SER A 37 -9.12 31.53 2.86
CA SER A 37 -8.89 30.59 1.75
C SER A 37 -8.05 29.42 2.23
N ALA A 38 -8.65 28.24 2.25
CA ALA A 38 -8.04 27.00 2.72
C ALA A 38 -6.68 26.66 2.05
N SER A 39 -6.51 27.04 0.78
CA SER A 39 -5.30 26.77 0.00
C SER A 39 -4.25 27.88 0.07
N LYS A 40 -4.61 29.08 0.55
CA LYS A 40 -3.72 30.26 0.55
C LYS A 40 -3.31 30.72 1.95
N THR A 41 -4.14 30.46 2.97
CA THR A 41 -3.83 30.84 4.35
C THR A 41 -2.83 29.84 4.93
N LYS A 42 -1.69 30.33 5.45
CA LYS A 42 -0.67 29.48 6.08
C LYS A 42 -1.14 28.99 7.45
N SER A 43 -0.65 27.83 7.89
CA SER A 43 -0.99 27.21 9.17
C SER A 43 -0.77 28.16 10.36
N ASP A 44 0.34 28.90 10.40
CA ASP A 44 0.66 29.82 11.50
C ASP A 44 -0.32 30.99 11.57
N ALA A 45 -0.76 31.51 10.42
CA ALA A 45 -1.78 32.55 10.36
C ALA A 45 -3.15 32.02 10.82
N MET A 46 -3.48 30.76 10.51
CA MET A 46 -4.68 30.10 11.05
C MET A 46 -4.61 29.98 12.57
N LYS A 47 -3.47 29.54 13.12
CA LYS A 47 -3.29 29.43 14.59
C LYS A 47 -3.38 30.79 15.27
N ALA A 48 -2.70 31.81 14.75
CA ALA A 48 -2.74 33.16 15.30
C ALA A 48 -4.18 33.73 15.34
N ALA A 49 -4.96 33.52 14.27
CA ALA A 49 -6.35 33.96 14.22
C ALA A 49 -7.25 33.21 15.21
N LEU A 50 -6.99 31.91 15.45
CA LEU A 50 -7.75 31.09 16.38
C LEU A 50 -7.45 31.42 17.85
N LEU A 51 -6.19 31.77 18.16
CA LEU A 51 -5.75 32.08 19.52
C LEU A 51 -6.03 33.51 19.94
N ASP A 52 -6.32 34.43 19.00
CA ASP A 52 -6.69 35.80 19.33
C ASP A 52 -8.12 35.85 19.91
N PRO A 53 -8.28 36.22 21.19
CA PRO A 53 -9.59 36.26 21.85
C PRO A 53 -10.57 37.23 21.18
N ARG A 54 -10.08 38.23 20.45
CA ARG A 54 -10.91 39.25 19.78
C ARG A 54 -11.72 38.67 18.62
N ASN A 55 -11.24 37.57 18.02
CA ASN A 55 -11.94 36.92 16.91
C ASN A 55 -13.10 36.04 17.38
N GLY A 56 -13.11 35.66 18.67
CA GLY A 56 -14.23 34.95 19.27
C GLY A 56 -14.43 33.52 18.76
N PHE A 57 -13.34 32.83 18.42
CA PHE A 57 -13.34 31.39 18.15
C PHE A 57 -13.49 30.61 19.46
N SER A 58 -14.30 29.57 19.43
CA SER A 58 -14.67 28.81 20.62
C SER A 58 -14.73 27.31 20.36
N THR A 59 -14.44 26.50 21.37
CA THR A 59 -14.51 25.04 21.27
C THR A 59 -15.52 24.47 22.26
N ASN A 60 -16.29 23.48 21.80
CA ASN A 60 -17.23 22.72 22.61
C ASN A 60 -16.54 21.42 23.04
N LYS A 61 -15.61 21.52 23.98
CA LYS A 61 -15.03 20.33 24.65
C LYS A 61 -15.80 20.11 25.95
N PRO A 62 -16.23 18.89 26.30
CA PRO A 62 -16.74 18.61 27.64
C PRO A 62 -15.64 18.94 28.66
N PRO A 63 -16.00 19.44 29.86
CA PRO A 63 -15.03 19.84 30.86
C PRO A 63 -14.10 18.68 31.18
N VAL A 64 -12.80 18.92 30.99
CA VAL A 64 -11.74 18.01 31.43
C VAL A 64 -11.80 18.01 32.96
N THR A 65 -12.19 16.89 33.55
CA THR A 65 -12.09 16.65 34.98
C THR A 65 -10.63 16.87 35.37
N SER A 66 -10.37 17.94 36.11
CA SER A 66 -9.03 18.27 36.60
C SER A 66 -8.57 17.21 37.61
N PRO A 67 -7.25 16.95 37.71
CA PRO A 67 -6.69 15.97 38.62
C PRO A 67 -6.71 16.51 40.06
N HIS A 68 -7.35 15.80 40.99
CA HIS A 68 -7.32 16.15 42.40
C HIS A 68 -6.08 15.53 43.09
N PRO A 69 -5.31 16.29 43.88
CA PRO A 69 -4.11 15.82 44.55
C PRO A 69 -4.38 15.10 45.88
N SER A 70 -3.39 14.28 46.25
CA SER A 70 -2.97 13.71 47.54
C SER A 70 -3.71 14.10 48.83
N LYS A 71 -4.06 13.09 49.65
CA LYS A 71 -3.90 13.00 51.13
C LYS A 71 -4.33 11.59 51.59
N GLN A 72 -3.45 10.76 52.16
CA GLN A 72 -3.02 10.69 53.57
C GLN A 72 -4.11 10.18 54.55
N GLY A 73 -3.86 9.01 55.15
CA GLY A 73 -4.23 8.71 56.54
C GLY A 73 -5.55 7.98 56.82
N GLY A 74 -5.43 6.71 57.24
CA GLY A 74 -5.83 6.30 58.59
C GLY A 74 -7.30 5.94 58.88
N ALA A 75 -7.46 4.64 59.15
CA ALA A 75 -8.19 4.06 60.29
C ALA A 75 -9.71 3.76 60.21
N THR A 76 -9.94 2.47 60.50
CA THR A 76 -10.92 1.90 61.46
C THR A 76 -12.38 1.60 61.05
N SER A 77 -12.66 0.28 61.13
CA SER A 77 -13.82 -0.36 61.80
C SER A 77 -15.05 -0.71 60.96
N GLY A 78 -15.40 -2.01 60.97
CA GLY A 78 -16.62 -2.63 60.40
C GLY A 78 -17.90 -2.36 61.19
N PRO A 79 -18.89 -3.29 61.32
CA PRO A 79 -18.73 -4.76 61.39
C PRO A 79 -19.82 -5.64 60.73
N SER A 80 -19.56 -6.97 60.78
CA SER A 80 -20.49 -8.11 61.02
C SER A 80 -21.56 -8.47 59.98
N GLN A 81 -22.00 -9.73 59.80
CA GLN A 81 -21.62 -11.10 60.20
C GLN A 81 -22.66 -12.01 59.53
N ALA A 82 -22.28 -13.20 59.04
CA ALA A 82 -23.01 -14.47 59.27
C ALA A 82 -22.33 -15.64 58.52
N LEU A 83 -21.66 -16.49 59.30
CA LEU A 83 -21.39 -17.92 59.08
C LEU A 83 -22.64 -18.71 59.59
N PRO A 84 -22.82 -20.04 59.38
CA PRO A 84 -21.81 -21.12 59.41
C PRO A 84 -22.03 -22.21 58.31
N ASN A 85 -21.26 -23.29 58.12
CA ASN A 85 -20.74 -24.26 59.09
C ASN A 85 -19.79 -25.28 58.40
N THR A 86 -18.84 -25.80 59.19
CA THR A 86 -18.30 -27.18 59.20
C THR A 86 -17.28 -27.66 58.13
N ASP A 87 -16.00 -27.46 58.46
CA ASP A 87 -15.01 -28.48 58.90
C ASP A 87 -14.85 -29.81 58.13
N GLN A 88 -13.66 -30.00 57.50
CA GLN A 88 -12.71 -31.12 57.66
C GLN A 88 -11.63 -31.07 56.55
N GLY A 89 -10.35 -30.91 56.92
CA GLY A 89 -9.19 -30.91 56.01
C GLY A 89 -8.65 -32.33 55.72
N PRO A 90 -7.34 -32.52 55.47
CA PRO A 90 -6.41 -31.71 54.69
C PRO A 90 -5.86 -32.54 53.49
N GLN A 91 -5.62 -31.91 52.33
CA GLN A 91 -4.69 -32.49 51.34
C GLN A 91 -3.79 -31.42 50.76
N ASP A 92 -2.50 -31.63 51.02
CA ASP A 92 -1.36 -30.99 50.39
C ASP A 92 -1.50 -30.98 48.87
N SER A 93 -1.51 -29.78 48.32
CA SER A 93 -1.18 -29.53 46.92
C SER A 93 -0.63 -28.12 46.83
N ASN A 94 0.66 -28.00 47.15
CA ASN A 94 1.48 -26.88 46.67
C ASN A 94 1.36 -26.84 45.14
N PRO A 95 0.82 -25.78 44.51
CA PRO A 95 1.19 -25.51 43.15
C PRO A 95 2.65 -25.04 43.19
N ILE A 96 3.55 -25.97 42.84
CA ILE A 96 4.91 -25.66 42.41
C ILE A 96 4.78 -24.60 41.32
N LEU A 97 5.07 -23.35 41.67
CA LEU A 97 5.39 -22.32 40.70
C LEU A 97 6.56 -22.87 39.88
N PRO A 98 6.42 -23.03 38.55
CA PRO A 98 7.60 -23.28 37.74
C PRO A 98 8.55 -22.09 37.95
N PRO A 99 9.86 -22.34 38.11
CA PRO A 99 10.83 -21.27 38.25
C PRO A 99 10.65 -20.33 37.07
N SER A 100 10.53 -19.03 37.36
CA SER A 100 10.72 -17.98 36.40
C SER A 100 12.01 -18.29 35.68
N SER A 101 11.86 -18.82 34.47
CA SER A 101 12.95 -18.93 33.52
C SER A 101 13.37 -17.49 33.26
N GLU A 102 14.39 -17.05 33.99
CA GLU A 102 15.34 -16.04 33.56
C GLU A 102 15.94 -16.59 32.25
N PHE A 103 15.15 -16.52 31.17
CA PHE A 103 15.75 -16.34 29.86
C PHE A 103 16.45 -15.00 29.98
N ASP A 104 17.77 -15.02 29.89
CA ASP A 104 18.55 -13.86 29.47
C ASP A 104 17.80 -13.22 28.31
N GLU A 105 17.02 -12.18 28.60
CA GLU A 105 16.46 -11.28 27.60
C GLU A 105 17.67 -10.51 27.09
N GLU A 106 18.42 -11.16 26.19
CA GLU A 106 19.44 -10.52 25.38
C GLU A 106 18.78 -9.27 24.81
N SER A 107 19.14 -8.10 25.37
CA SER A 107 18.39 -6.87 25.19
C SER A 107 18.48 -6.46 23.73
N THR A 108 17.57 -6.99 22.92
CA THR A 108 17.63 -6.84 21.48
C THR A 108 17.38 -5.37 21.23
N GLU A 109 18.40 -4.69 20.68
CA GLU A 109 18.32 -3.27 20.43
C GLU A 109 17.05 -2.99 19.60
N ARG A 110 16.26 -1.97 19.96
CA ARG A 110 15.00 -1.66 19.29
C ARG A 110 15.03 -0.28 18.66
N VAL A 111 14.43 -0.15 17.48
CA VAL A 111 14.17 1.12 16.82
C VAL A 111 12.69 1.47 16.92
N THR A 112 12.39 2.75 17.19
CA THR A 112 11.02 3.26 17.17
C THR A 112 10.76 3.98 15.86
N VAL A 113 9.70 3.58 15.16
CA VAL A 113 9.42 4.02 13.79
C VAL A 113 7.99 4.53 13.70
N ARG A 114 7.82 5.70 13.10
CA ARG A 114 6.51 6.30 12.85
C ARG A 114 6.03 5.94 11.46
N VAL A 115 4.99 5.12 11.37
CA VAL A 115 4.44 4.62 10.10
C VAL A 115 3.14 5.34 9.77
N TYR A 116 3.12 6.05 8.65
CA TYR A 116 1.94 6.66 8.05
C TYR A 116 1.29 5.65 7.10
N ILE A 117 0.08 5.22 7.40
CA ILE A 117 -0.60 4.16 6.67
C ILE A 117 -1.68 4.81 5.81
N GLU A 118 -1.65 4.54 4.52
CA GLU A 118 -2.70 4.91 3.56
C GLU A 118 -3.37 3.63 3.07
N ASP A 119 -4.55 3.35 3.62
CA ASP A 119 -5.36 2.22 3.22
C ASP A 119 -6.25 2.60 2.05
N THR A 120 -5.93 2.04 0.89
CA THR A 120 -6.63 2.29 -0.37
C THR A 120 -7.74 1.28 -0.63
N ARG A 121 -7.89 0.25 0.22
CA ARG A 121 -8.93 -0.77 0.10
C ARG A 121 -10.30 -0.22 0.49
N ALA A 122 -10.35 0.70 1.45
CA ALA A 122 -11.58 1.35 1.88
C ALA A 122 -11.93 2.51 0.94
N VAL A 123 -13.18 2.60 0.51
CA VAL A 123 -13.74 3.82 -0.09
C VAL A 123 -14.52 4.54 1.01
N PRO A 124 -14.07 5.71 1.53
CA PRO A 124 -12.89 6.51 1.16
C PRO A 124 -11.58 6.05 1.83
N SER A 125 -10.44 6.33 1.18
CA SER A 125 -9.11 5.92 1.69
C SER A 125 -8.85 6.44 3.10
N GLN A 126 -8.44 5.55 3.99
CA GLN A 126 -8.20 5.87 5.38
C GLN A 126 -6.71 6.14 5.61
N LYS A 127 -6.40 7.29 6.22
CA LYS A 127 -5.04 7.65 6.63
C LYS A 127 -4.89 7.49 8.13
N THR A 128 -3.99 6.63 8.55
CA THR A 128 -3.74 6.28 9.96
C THR A 128 -2.25 6.44 10.26
N VAL A 129 -1.89 6.55 11.53
CA VAL A 129 -0.49 6.64 11.96
C VAL A 129 -0.27 5.65 13.08
N ALA A 130 0.70 4.76 12.90
CA ALA A 130 1.16 3.81 13.90
C ALA A 130 2.56 4.18 14.38
N LEU A 131 2.83 3.90 15.65
CA LEU A 131 4.17 3.99 16.22
C LEU A 131 4.60 2.56 16.55
N LEU A 132 5.64 2.06 15.89
CA LEU A 132 6.10 0.68 16.03
C LEU A 132 7.45 0.66 16.73
N SER A 133 7.62 -0.23 17.70
CA SER A 133 8.91 -0.53 18.32
C SER A 133 9.39 -1.88 17.79
N LEU A 134 10.46 -1.87 17.00
CA LEU A 134 10.92 -3.00 16.20
C LEU A 134 12.32 -3.44 16.66
N PRO A 135 12.57 -4.75 16.83
CA PRO A 135 13.92 -5.23 17.07
C PRO A 135 14.79 -4.97 15.84
N ILE A 136 16.02 -4.51 16.07
CA ILE A 136 17.02 -4.29 15.03
C ILE A 136 17.64 -5.64 14.69
N SER A 137 17.55 -6.04 13.42
CA SER A 137 18.20 -7.25 12.91
C SER A 137 19.65 -6.97 12.54
N THR A 138 19.91 -5.85 11.87
CA THR A 138 21.27 -5.43 11.48
C THR A 138 21.33 -3.91 11.43
N ARG A 139 22.48 -3.34 11.77
CA ARG A 139 22.72 -1.89 11.67
C ARG A 139 23.87 -1.66 10.69
N GLU A 140 23.58 -0.92 9.63
CA GLU A 140 24.57 -0.41 8.69
C GLU A 140 24.76 1.10 8.95
N SER A 141 25.86 1.68 8.49
CA SER A 141 26.36 2.98 8.96
C SER A 141 25.31 4.10 9.01
N ASN A 142 24.31 4.11 8.13
CA ASN A 142 23.22 5.09 8.10
C ASN A 142 21.82 4.47 8.05
N SER A 143 21.68 3.16 8.23
CA SER A 143 20.41 2.46 8.07
C SER A 143 20.24 1.33 9.07
N VAL A 144 18.99 1.11 9.47
CA VAL A 144 18.62 0.07 10.42
C VAL A 144 17.78 -0.96 9.68
N HIS A 145 18.19 -2.21 9.66
CA HIS A 145 17.42 -3.28 9.05
C HIS A 145 16.59 -3.98 10.11
N VAL A 146 15.32 -4.21 9.82
CA VAL A 146 14.39 -4.96 10.69
C VAL A 146 13.77 -6.09 9.89
N LEU A 147 13.39 -7.18 10.56
CA LEU A 147 12.68 -8.27 9.90
C LEU A 147 11.27 -7.80 9.49
N SER A 148 10.90 -8.05 8.23
CA SER A 148 9.57 -7.79 7.68
C SER A 148 8.46 -8.45 8.51
N LYS A 149 8.75 -9.64 9.06
CA LYS A 149 7.84 -10.37 9.95
C LYS A 149 7.62 -9.64 11.28
N ASP A 150 8.67 -9.09 11.87
CA ASP A 150 8.56 -8.33 13.12
C ASP A 150 7.85 -7.00 12.92
N PHE A 151 8.09 -6.36 11.77
CA PHE A 151 7.32 -5.20 11.33
C PHE A 151 5.83 -5.52 11.26
N LEU A 152 5.46 -6.59 10.56
CA LEU A 152 4.06 -7.03 10.45
C LEU A 152 3.45 -7.33 11.83
N ASN A 153 4.16 -8.08 12.67
CA ASN A 153 3.69 -8.43 14.01
C ASN A 153 3.46 -7.19 14.88
N ALA A 154 4.38 -6.24 14.86
CA ALA A 154 4.23 -4.98 15.59
C ALA A 154 3.05 -4.16 15.06
N LEU A 155 2.87 -4.13 13.73
CA LEU A 155 1.75 -3.45 13.10
C LEU A 155 0.41 -4.07 13.48
N GLN A 156 0.30 -5.39 13.47
CA GLN A 156 -0.92 -6.13 13.84
C GLN A 156 -1.26 -6.02 15.33
N ARG A 157 -0.27 -5.74 16.20
CA ARG A 157 -0.49 -5.43 17.63
C ARG A 157 -0.79 -3.96 17.89
N SER A 158 -0.64 -3.10 16.88
CA SER A 158 -0.89 -1.67 17.02
C SER A 158 -2.38 -1.34 16.93
N ASN A 159 -2.74 -0.10 17.28
CA ASN A 159 -4.08 0.45 17.07
C ASN A 159 -4.46 0.63 15.57
N SER A 160 -3.54 0.34 14.66
CA SER A 160 -3.72 0.43 13.22
C SER A 160 -3.53 -0.94 12.56
N ALA A 161 -3.92 -2.00 13.28
CA ALA A 161 -3.94 -3.36 12.74
C ALA A 161 -4.67 -3.40 11.40
N ILE A 162 -4.10 -4.11 10.45
CA ILE A 162 -4.65 -4.19 9.10
C ILE A 162 -5.68 -5.31 9.11
N GLU A 163 -6.94 -4.93 9.25
CA GLU A 163 -8.06 -5.86 9.17
C GLU A 163 -8.20 -6.36 7.73
N ILE A 164 -8.31 -7.68 7.58
CA ILE A 164 -8.72 -8.31 6.32
C ILE A 164 -10.25 -8.26 6.31
N PRO A 165 -10.89 -7.81 5.21
CA PRO A 165 -12.34 -7.77 5.10
C PRO A 165 -13.01 -9.08 5.56
N PRO A 166 -14.12 -9.02 6.31
CA PRO A 166 -14.77 -10.20 6.89
C PRO A 166 -15.43 -11.11 5.84
N ASP A 167 -15.74 -10.57 4.65
CA ASP A 167 -16.17 -11.32 3.47
C ASP A 167 -15.01 -12.11 2.83
N GLY A 168 -13.78 -11.92 3.33
CA GLY A 168 -12.58 -12.60 2.89
C GLY A 168 -12.10 -12.15 1.52
N SER A 169 -12.66 -11.15 0.86
CA SER A 169 -12.31 -10.91 -0.55
C SER A 169 -10.91 -10.28 -0.73
N GLY A 170 -9.97 -11.09 -1.25
CA GLY A 170 -8.70 -10.62 -1.84
C GLY A 170 -7.43 -10.82 -0.99
N VAL A 171 -6.30 -10.48 -1.59
CA VAL A 171 -4.96 -10.54 -0.97
C VAL A 171 -4.56 -9.14 -0.58
N VAL A 172 -4.15 -8.94 0.67
CA VAL A 172 -3.68 -7.62 1.10
C VAL A 172 -2.19 -7.49 0.83
N ARG A 173 -1.78 -6.39 0.18
CA ARG A 173 -0.37 -6.09 -0.06
C ARG A 173 0.03 -4.83 0.65
N LEU A 174 1.17 -4.91 1.33
CA LEU A 174 1.81 -3.76 1.97
C LEU A 174 3.02 -3.35 1.16
N SER A 175 3.11 -2.05 0.88
CA SER A 175 4.18 -1.47 0.09
C SER A 175 4.68 -0.17 0.72
N PHE A 176 5.96 0.14 0.58
CA PHE A 176 6.54 1.45 0.93
C PHE A 176 6.90 2.22 -0.35
N PRO A 177 6.98 3.57 -0.32
CA PRO A 177 7.39 4.34 -1.48
C PRO A 177 8.86 4.06 -1.82
N ASP A 178 9.17 3.98 -3.10
CA ASP A 178 10.55 3.85 -3.58
C ASP A 178 11.39 5.08 -3.17
N PRO A 179 12.65 4.89 -2.74
CA PRO A 179 13.49 6.01 -2.30
C PRO A 179 13.84 6.98 -3.43
N GLU A 180 13.85 6.53 -4.70
CA GLU A 180 14.12 7.36 -5.87
C GLU A 180 12.84 7.95 -6.48
N ASP A 181 11.69 7.28 -6.34
CA ASP A 181 10.39 7.73 -6.85
C ASP A 181 9.21 7.48 -5.87
N GLU A 182 8.73 8.53 -5.20
CA GLU A 182 7.59 8.43 -4.28
C GLU A 182 6.27 7.95 -4.93
N GLN A 183 6.16 7.98 -6.26
CA GLN A 183 4.99 7.46 -6.99
C GLN A 183 5.06 5.93 -7.17
N TRP A 184 6.27 5.37 -7.14
CA TRP A 184 6.49 3.93 -7.19
C TRP A 184 6.40 3.33 -5.80
N LYS A 185 5.83 2.13 -5.71
CA LYS A 185 5.62 1.43 -4.44
C LYS A 185 6.27 0.06 -4.52
N VAL A 186 7.16 -0.22 -3.58
CA VAL A 186 7.84 -1.50 -3.47
C VAL A 186 7.05 -2.38 -2.50
N PRO A 187 6.44 -3.48 -2.96
CA PRO A 187 5.74 -4.40 -2.09
C PRO A 187 6.73 -5.22 -1.28
N PHE A 188 6.42 -5.45 0.00
CA PHE A 188 7.29 -6.25 0.87
C PHE A 188 6.53 -7.28 1.73
N ILE A 189 5.21 -7.14 1.86
CA ILE A 189 4.37 -8.11 2.53
C ILE A 189 3.15 -8.40 1.68
N ARG A 190 2.82 -9.68 1.57
CA ARG A 190 1.61 -10.21 0.96
C ARG A 190 0.86 -11.06 1.99
N ILE A 191 -0.34 -10.66 2.35
CA ILE A 191 -1.20 -11.34 3.33
C ILE A 191 -2.28 -12.13 2.57
N PRO A 192 -2.16 -13.46 2.50
CA PRO A 192 -3.11 -14.33 1.80
C PRO A 192 -4.49 -14.45 2.47
N HIS A 193 -5.44 -14.94 1.67
CA HIS A 193 -6.89 -15.02 1.91
C HIS A 193 -7.35 -15.86 3.13
N LEU A 194 -6.53 -16.79 3.64
CA LEU A 194 -6.98 -17.74 4.68
C LEU A 194 -6.59 -17.23 6.07
N ARG A 195 -7.54 -17.31 7.03
CA ARG A 195 -7.30 -16.98 8.46
C ARG A 195 -6.10 -17.71 9.10
N ASN A 196 -5.60 -18.77 8.45
CA ASN A 196 -4.45 -19.56 8.89
C ASN A 196 -3.23 -19.46 7.95
N SER A 197 -3.28 -18.65 6.88
CA SER A 197 -2.16 -18.53 5.96
C SER A 197 -1.16 -17.48 6.43
N VAL A 198 0.10 -17.90 6.51
CA VAL A 198 1.23 -17.07 6.94
C VAL A 198 1.47 -15.97 5.91
N ALA A 199 1.66 -14.73 6.36
CA ALA A 199 2.03 -13.63 5.49
C ALA A 199 3.38 -13.92 4.82
N ILE A 200 3.44 -13.73 3.50
CA ILE A 200 4.67 -13.86 2.72
C ILE A 200 5.39 -12.52 2.80
N CYS A 201 6.61 -12.53 3.34
CA CYS A 201 7.46 -11.36 3.45
C CYS A 201 8.61 -11.50 2.45
N ASP A 202 8.75 -10.55 1.54
CA ASP A 202 9.81 -10.52 0.54
C ASP A 202 10.10 -9.07 0.15
N PRO A 203 11.23 -8.46 0.57
CA PRO A 203 12.38 -9.10 1.22
C PRO A 203 12.14 -9.51 2.68
N GLU A 204 12.99 -10.40 3.22
CA GLU A 204 12.94 -10.87 4.61
C GLU A 204 13.25 -9.74 5.61
N THR A 205 14.15 -8.84 5.24
CA THR A 205 14.48 -7.61 5.99
C THR A 205 14.07 -6.38 5.19
N ILE A 206 13.64 -5.34 5.89
CA ILE A 206 13.42 -4.01 5.32
C ILE A 206 14.39 -3.01 5.92
N GLU A 207 14.91 -2.14 5.07
CA GLU A 207 15.78 -1.05 5.46
C GLU A 207 14.95 0.13 5.99
N ILE A 208 15.28 0.56 7.20
CA ILE A 208 14.80 1.75 7.89
C ILE A 208 15.85 2.83 7.82
N SER A 209 15.80 3.59 6.71
CA SER A 209 16.66 4.74 6.46
C SER A 209 16.14 6.03 7.11
N LYS A 210 14.87 6.07 7.56
CA LYS A 210 14.24 7.24 8.18
C LYS A 210 13.34 6.84 9.35
N ASP A 211 13.17 7.74 10.32
CA ASP A 211 12.25 7.61 11.45
C ASP A 211 10.77 7.57 11.02
N ARG A 212 10.49 7.83 9.73
CA ARG A 212 9.15 7.95 9.15
C ARG A 212 9.01 7.09 7.90
N PHE A 213 7.96 6.28 7.90
CA PHE A 213 7.57 5.42 6.78
C PHE A 213 6.21 5.82 6.23
N LYS A 214 6.03 5.78 4.91
CA LYS A 214 4.70 5.70 4.31
C LYS A 214 4.43 4.25 3.94
N LEU A 215 3.28 3.73 4.34
CA LEU A 215 2.83 2.37 4.08
C LEU A 215 1.53 2.44 3.28
N TYR A 216 1.49 1.78 2.14
CA TYR A 216 0.27 1.66 1.33
C TYR A 216 -0.31 0.27 1.51
N VAL A 217 -1.62 0.22 1.75
CA VAL A 217 -2.38 -1.02 1.84
C VAL A 217 -3.28 -1.12 0.63
N GLU A 218 -3.09 -2.17 -0.17
CA GLU A 218 -3.79 -2.40 -1.44
C GLU A 218 -4.40 -3.79 -1.46
N ASN A 219 -5.51 -3.96 -2.19
CA ASN A 219 -6.04 -5.28 -2.52
C ASN A 219 -5.38 -5.78 -3.81
N VAL A 220 -4.88 -7.01 -3.80
CA VAL A 220 -4.30 -7.69 -4.94
C VAL A 220 -5.31 -8.72 -5.40
N SER A 221 -5.94 -8.46 -6.54
CA SER A 221 -6.80 -9.42 -7.21
C SER A 221 -5.95 -10.63 -7.60
N LEU A 222 -6.26 -11.79 -7.00
CA LEU A 222 -5.61 -13.07 -7.30
C LEU A 222 -5.96 -13.50 -8.73
N SER A 223 -5.15 -13.13 -9.72
CA SER A 223 -5.05 -13.91 -10.95
C SER A 223 -4.24 -15.17 -10.62
N SER A 224 -4.96 -16.28 -10.44
CA SER A 224 -4.49 -17.57 -9.93
C SER A 224 -3.25 -18.11 -10.64
N THR A 225 -2.25 -18.46 -9.86
CA THR A 225 -1.22 -19.46 -10.17
C THR A 225 -1.85 -20.85 -10.32
N SER A 226 -1.50 -21.61 -11.36
CA SER A 226 -1.60 -23.06 -11.30
C SER A 226 -0.49 -23.74 -12.12
N SER A 227 0.36 -24.46 -11.39
CA SER A 227 1.33 -25.43 -11.87
C SER A 227 0.61 -26.74 -12.22
N ALA A 228 0.95 -27.37 -13.36
CA ALA A 228 1.10 -28.83 -13.50
C ALA A 228 1.54 -29.18 -14.92
N ILE A 229 2.80 -29.61 -15.03
CA ILE A 229 3.39 -30.24 -16.20
C ILE A 229 2.89 -31.70 -16.23
N HIS A 230 2.09 -32.05 -17.23
CA HIS A 230 2.03 -33.41 -17.79
C HIS A 230 1.64 -33.32 -19.27
N PRO A 231 2.39 -33.95 -20.19
CA PRO A 231 1.96 -34.09 -21.57
C PRO A 231 1.20 -35.41 -21.77
N PRO A 232 0.19 -35.44 -22.66
CA PRO A 232 -0.09 -36.67 -23.39
C PRO A 232 -0.01 -36.47 -24.89
N MET A 233 0.69 -37.40 -25.54
CA MET A 233 0.65 -37.66 -26.98
C MET A 233 -0.70 -38.29 -27.40
N PRO A 234 -1.02 -38.32 -28.71
CA PRO A 234 -2.38 -38.54 -29.20
C PRO A 234 -2.66 -40.00 -29.59
N SER A 235 -3.89 -40.45 -29.36
CA SER A 235 -4.50 -41.58 -30.08
C SER A 235 -6.03 -41.42 -30.16
N SER A 236 -6.54 -41.48 -31.39
CA SER A 236 -7.92 -41.75 -31.83
C SER A 236 -8.47 -43.02 -31.13
N SER A 237 -9.76 -43.27 -30.86
CA SER A 237 -10.98 -43.12 -31.67
C SER A 237 -12.25 -43.39 -30.81
N SER A 238 -13.37 -42.78 -31.23
CA SER A 238 -14.78 -43.23 -31.18
C SER A 238 -15.52 -43.60 -29.88
N SER A 239 -16.61 -42.83 -29.69
CA SER A 239 -17.95 -43.20 -29.22
C SER A 239 -18.17 -43.52 -27.72
N THR A 240 -18.93 -42.65 -27.04
CA THR A 240 -20.37 -42.80 -26.71
C THR A 240 -20.71 -41.83 -25.56
N VAL A 241 -21.72 -40.98 -25.74
CA VAL A 241 -22.26 -40.05 -24.70
C VAL A 241 -23.03 -40.85 -23.62
N PRO A 242 -23.12 -40.41 -22.35
CA PRO A 242 -23.99 -39.27 -22.04
C PRO A 242 -23.58 -38.35 -20.86
N SER A 243 -24.06 -37.11 -20.96
CA SER A 243 -24.44 -36.19 -19.87
C SER A 243 -23.37 -35.66 -18.91
N GLY A 244 -23.09 -34.35 -19.05
CA GLY A 244 -22.44 -33.56 -18.01
C GLY A 244 -21.94 -32.20 -18.48
N LEU A 245 -22.79 -31.17 -18.36
CA LEU A 245 -22.48 -29.73 -18.36
C LEU A 245 -21.78 -29.15 -19.61
N ALA A 246 -22.60 -28.62 -20.52
CA ALA A 246 -22.15 -27.75 -21.58
C ALA A 246 -21.56 -26.45 -21.02
N ASN A 247 -20.26 -26.29 -21.27
CA ASN A 247 -19.51 -25.05 -21.34
C ASN A 247 -20.34 -23.86 -21.85
N ILE A 248 -20.55 -22.88 -20.98
CA ILE A 248 -20.73 -21.48 -21.37
C ILE A 248 -19.79 -20.65 -20.51
N ALA A 249 -18.97 -19.87 -21.21
CA ALA A 249 -18.05 -18.84 -20.76
C ALA A 249 -18.40 -18.18 -19.42
N GLN A 250 -17.39 -17.96 -18.59
CA GLN A 250 -17.38 -16.77 -17.73
C GLN A 250 -15.96 -16.24 -17.56
N ALA A 251 -15.78 -15.06 -18.16
CA ALA A 251 -14.66 -14.14 -18.02
C ALA A 251 -14.56 -13.61 -16.58
N PRO A 252 -13.42 -12.99 -16.19
CA PRO A 252 -13.24 -12.48 -14.85
C PRO A 252 -14.08 -11.21 -14.64
N ASP A 253 -14.99 -11.27 -13.67
CA ASP A 253 -15.75 -10.13 -13.16
C ASP A 253 -14.85 -9.25 -12.27
N GLU A 254 -14.19 -8.29 -12.92
CA GLU A 254 -14.21 -6.90 -12.46
C GLU A 254 -14.66 -6.08 -13.67
N GLN A 255 -15.99 -5.97 -13.81
CA GLN A 255 -16.63 -5.14 -14.83
C GLN A 255 -16.29 -3.68 -14.56
N SER A 256 -15.27 -3.18 -15.25
CA SER A 256 -15.40 -1.82 -15.80
C SER A 256 -16.73 -1.79 -16.54
N SER A 257 -17.67 -0.94 -16.11
CA SER A 257 -18.95 -0.75 -16.77
C SER A 257 -18.80 -0.09 -18.15
N ASP A 258 -17.57 0.28 -18.54
CA ASP A 258 -17.29 0.86 -19.85
C ASP A 258 -17.30 -0.23 -20.93
N PRO A 259 -18.29 -0.22 -21.85
CA PRO A 259 -18.40 -1.19 -22.93
C PRO A 259 -17.18 -1.20 -23.85
N VAL A 260 -16.43 -0.09 -23.94
CA VAL A 260 -15.20 0.00 -24.73
C VAL A 260 -14.09 -0.81 -24.10
N VAL A 261 -13.92 -0.71 -22.78
CA VAL A 261 -12.89 -1.47 -22.05
C VAL A 261 -13.16 -2.97 -22.15
N LYS A 262 -14.42 -3.39 -22.01
CA LYS A 262 -14.82 -4.78 -22.19
C LYS A 262 -14.50 -5.30 -23.60
N PHE A 263 -14.90 -4.55 -24.64
CA PHE A 263 -14.57 -4.87 -26.03
C PHE A 263 -13.05 -5.00 -26.24
N LEU A 264 -12.26 -4.07 -25.72
CA LEU A 264 -10.80 -4.10 -25.85
C LEU A 264 -10.19 -5.30 -25.13
N ARG A 265 -10.67 -5.66 -23.92
CA ARG A 265 -10.20 -6.85 -23.19
C ARG A 265 -10.48 -8.14 -23.95
N GLU A 266 -11.67 -8.29 -24.52
CA GLU A 266 -12.01 -9.44 -25.37
C GLU A 266 -11.05 -9.58 -26.55
N LYS A 267 -10.73 -8.46 -27.21
CA LYS A 267 -9.73 -8.45 -28.28
C LYS A 267 -8.32 -8.74 -27.79
N LEU A 268 -7.96 -8.23 -26.62
CA LEU A 268 -6.64 -8.41 -26.02
C LEU A 268 -6.37 -9.89 -25.72
N ILE A 269 -7.34 -10.62 -25.17
CA ILE A 269 -7.23 -12.06 -24.85
C ILE A 269 -6.92 -12.89 -26.10
N SER A 270 -7.49 -12.52 -27.25
CA SER A 270 -7.27 -13.22 -28.51
C SER A 270 -5.91 -12.93 -29.18
N ARG A 271 -5.10 -12.00 -28.66
CA ARG A 271 -3.83 -11.63 -29.29
C ARG A 271 -2.67 -12.56 -28.90
N PRO A 272 -1.84 -12.98 -29.88
CA PRO A 272 -0.55 -13.61 -29.59
C PRO A 272 0.32 -12.73 -28.69
N GLY A 273 0.95 -13.33 -27.68
CA GLY A 273 1.76 -12.63 -26.69
C GLY A 273 1.00 -12.14 -25.46
N TYR A 274 -0.34 -12.18 -25.46
CA TYR A 274 -1.13 -11.74 -24.29
C TYR A 274 -0.83 -12.56 -23.03
N THR A 275 -0.76 -13.89 -23.14
CA THR A 275 -0.50 -14.76 -22.00
C THR A 275 0.85 -14.45 -21.35
N SER A 276 1.89 -14.25 -22.16
CA SER A 276 3.22 -13.85 -21.69
C SER A 276 3.19 -12.47 -21.05
N PHE A 277 2.57 -11.48 -21.71
CA PHE A 277 2.42 -10.12 -21.20
C PHE A 277 1.72 -10.06 -19.84
N VAL A 278 0.72 -10.92 -19.60
CA VAL A 278 0.03 -11.00 -18.31
C VAL A 278 0.90 -11.72 -17.27
N ALA A 279 1.54 -12.83 -17.64
CA ALA A 279 2.42 -13.59 -16.74
C ALA A 279 3.62 -12.77 -16.26
N ASN A 280 4.07 -11.81 -17.06
CA ASN A 280 5.20 -10.93 -16.78
C ASN A 280 4.89 -9.75 -15.83
N ARG A 281 3.61 -9.53 -15.50
CA ARG A 281 3.22 -8.37 -14.68
C ARG A 281 3.75 -8.47 -13.26
N GLY A 282 4.37 -7.39 -12.80
CA GLY A 282 4.89 -7.29 -11.44
C GLY A 282 6.20 -8.05 -11.22
N HIS A 283 6.79 -8.63 -12.25
CA HIS A 283 8.09 -9.29 -12.19
C HIS A 283 9.20 -8.36 -12.67
N ILE A 284 10.39 -8.49 -12.07
CA ILE A 284 11.60 -7.89 -12.61
C ILE A 284 12.06 -8.78 -13.76
N MET A 285 12.23 -8.19 -14.94
CA MET A 285 12.44 -8.90 -16.19
C MET A 285 13.78 -8.52 -16.81
N SER A 286 14.30 -9.42 -17.65
CA SER A 286 15.42 -9.13 -18.54
C SER A 286 15.01 -8.14 -19.63
N SER A 287 16.00 -7.47 -20.21
CA SER A 287 15.75 -6.46 -21.27
C SER A 287 14.97 -7.03 -22.46
N PRO A 288 15.25 -8.23 -22.99
CA PRO A 288 14.49 -8.79 -24.11
C PRO A 288 13.01 -8.96 -23.81
N VAL A 289 12.67 -9.41 -22.59
CA VAL A 289 11.27 -9.65 -22.19
C VAL A 289 10.54 -8.32 -22.01
N ILE A 290 11.18 -7.32 -21.39
CA ILE A 290 10.63 -5.96 -21.25
C ILE A 290 10.30 -5.38 -22.63
N VAL A 291 11.22 -5.53 -23.60
CA VAL A 291 11.02 -5.02 -24.96
C VAL A 291 9.87 -5.72 -25.66
N ALA A 292 9.72 -7.04 -25.47
CA ALA A 292 8.60 -7.78 -26.02
C ALA A 292 7.26 -7.27 -25.47
N ASP A 293 7.16 -7.05 -24.15
CA ASP A 293 5.97 -6.51 -23.49
C ASP A 293 5.63 -5.09 -23.96
N TRP A 294 6.64 -4.22 -24.08
CA TRP A 294 6.45 -2.87 -24.61
C TRP A 294 5.96 -2.90 -26.05
N ARG A 295 6.55 -3.73 -26.92
CA ARG A 295 6.12 -3.87 -28.31
C ARG A 295 4.69 -4.37 -28.40
N PHE A 296 4.34 -5.42 -27.65
CA PHE A 296 2.98 -5.95 -27.58
C PHE A 296 1.96 -4.86 -27.23
N ALA A 297 2.20 -4.11 -26.15
CA ALA A 297 1.30 -3.06 -25.70
C ALA A 297 1.21 -1.88 -26.70
N VAL A 298 2.34 -1.48 -27.28
CA VAL A 298 2.39 -0.41 -28.29
C VAL A 298 1.65 -0.81 -29.58
N GLU A 299 1.82 -2.04 -30.04
CA GLU A 299 1.11 -2.55 -31.21
C GLU A 299 -0.39 -2.68 -30.97
N PHE A 300 -0.79 -3.13 -29.79
CA PHE A 300 -2.20 -3.17 -29.40
C PHE A 300 -2.78 -1.76 -29.38
N SER A 301 -2.10 -0.82 -28.72
CA SER A 301 -2.47 0.60 -28.69
C SER A 301 -2.63 1.19 -30.09
N LYS A 302 -1.65 0.98 -30.99
CA LYS A 302 -1.70 1.45 -32.37
C LYS A 302 -2.90 0.88 -33.13
N ALA A 303 -3.15 -0.42 -33.03
CA ALA A 303 -4.23 -1.09 -33.74
C ALA A 303 -5.62 -0.56 -33.34
N TYR A 304 -5.83 -0.28 -32.05
CA TYR A 304 -7.14 0.13 -31.53
C TYR A 304 -7.31 1.64 -31.38
N LYS A 305 -6.25 2.44 -31.48
CA LYS A 305 -6.36 3.91 -31.51
C LYS A 305 -6.97 4.43 -32.82
N THR A 306 -6.76 3.71 -33.92
CA THR A 306 -7.23 4.10 -35.27
C THR A 306 -8.40 3.28 -35.77
N ILE A 307 -8.93 2.35 -34.97
CA ILE A 307 -10.03 1.51 -35.39
C ILE A 307 -11.30 2.35 -35.55
N LYS A 308 -12.01 2.15 -36.67
CA LYS A 308 -13.33 2.74 -36.87
C LYS A 308 -14.36 1.88 -36.16
N THR A 309 -14.55 2.14 -34.88
CA THR A 309 -15.64 1.56 -34.08
C THR A 309 -16.74 2.60 -33.86
N PRO A 310 -18.01 2.17 -33.67
CA PRO A 310 -19.10 3.09 -33.35
C PRO A 310 -18.88 3.83 -32.03
N VAL A 311 -18.02 3.30 -31.16
CA VAL A 311 -17.59 3.93 -29.92
C VAL A 311 -16.14 4.40 -30.04
N LYS A 312 -15.87 5.63 -29.60
CA LYS A 312 -14.53 6.23 -29.64
C LYS A 312 -13.60 5.54 -28.64
N VAL A 313 -12.59 4.84 -29.13
CA VAL A 313 -11.54 4.27 -28.29
C VAL A 313 -10.61 5.38 -27.81
N THR A 314 -10.56 5.58 -26.49
CA THR A 314 -9.65 6.56 -25.87
C THR A 314 -8.35 5.90 -25.43
N SER A 315 -7.29 6.70 -25.24
CA SER A 315 -6.05 6.18 -24.67
C SER A 315 -6.23 5.67 -23.24
N ALA A 316 -7.19 6.21 -22.48
CA ALA A 316 -7.52 5.74 -21.14
C ALA A 316 -8.11 4.32 -21.20
N ALA A 317 -9.12 4.10 -22.05
CA ALA A 317 -9.73 2.78 -22.24
C ALA A 317 -8.72 1.71 -22.67
N ILE A 318 -7.74 2.07 -23.52
CA ILE A 318 -6.65 1.15 -23.90
C ILE A 318 -5.77 0.80 -22.69
N LYS A 319 -5.41 1.76 -21.85
CA LYS A 319 -4.61 1.52 -20.64
C LYS A 319 -5.36 0.64 -19.65
N ASP A 320 -6.65 0.90 -19.45
CA ASP A 320 -7.52 0.13 -18.55
C ASP A 320 -7.74 -1.30 -19.04
N ALA A 321 -7.87 -1.47 -20.36
CA ALA A 321 -7.93 -2.79 -20.98
C ALA A 321 -6.61 -3.56 -20.85
N LEU A 322 -5.49 -2.87 -21.06
CA LEU A 322 -4.15 -3.42 -20.85
C LEU A 322 -3.83 -3.62 -19.36
N GLY A 323 -4.57 -3.02 -18.42
CA GLY A 323 -4.28 -3.09 -16.99
C GLY A 323 -2.88 -2.56 -16.63
N VAL A 324 -2.46 -1.47 -17.26
CA VAL A 324 -1.16 -0.83 -17.05
C VAL A 324 -1.30 0.58 -16.49
N GLY A 325 -0.28 1.05 -15.78
CA GLY A 325 -0.24 2.39 -15.20
C GLY A 325 -0.36 3.52 -16.24
N THR A 326 -0.76 4.70 -15.77
CA THR A 326 -1.05 5.87 -16.61
C THR A 326 0.15 6.32 -17.47
N THR A 327 1.36 6.27 -16.91
CA THR A 327 2.62 6.64 -17.56
C THR A 327 3.29 5.49 -18.30
N TRP A 328 3.03 4.25 -17.88
CA TRP A 328 3.71 3.06 -18.39
C TRP A 328 3.58 2.90 -19.92
N LEU A 329 2.36 3.05 -20.47
CA LEU A 329 2.15 2.92 -21.91
C LEU A 329 2.84 4.04 -22.71
N SER A 330 2.95 5.24 -22.13
CA SER A 330 3.69 6.35 -22.75
C SER A 330 5.19 6.05 -22.78
N ASN A 331 5.73 5.52 -21.68
CA ASN A 331 7.13 5.10 -21.60
C ASN A 331 7.44 3.99 -22.60
N ALA A 332 6.56 2.99 -22.71
CA ALA A 332 6.66 1.92 -23.69
C ALA A 332 6.68 2.46 -25.14
N HIS A 333 5.79 3.41 -25.46
CA HIS A 333 5.78 4.08 -26.78
C HIS A 333 7.12 4.76 -27.07
N THR A 334 7.62 5.57 -26.14
CA THR A 334 8.92 6.26 -26.29
C THR A 334 10.05 5.24 -26.45
N ALA A 335 10.14 4.24 -25.58
CA ALA A 335 11.17 3.22 -25.63
C ALA A 335 11.18 2.46 -26.96
N VAL A 336 10.02 2.01 -27.44
CA VAL A 336 9.92 1.28 -28.71
C VAL A 336 10.35 2.15 -29.89
N VAL A 337 10.09 3.47 -29.85
CA VAL A 337 10.60 4.40 -30.88
C VAL A 337 12.13 4.50 -30.81
N ILE A 338 12.71 4.67 -29.63
CA ILE A 338 14.16 4.74 -29.44
C ILE A 338 14.82 3.45 -29.95
N ILE A 339 14.30 2.29 -29.54
CA ILE A 339 14.80 0.97 -29.95
C ILE A 339 14.66 0.79 -31.47
N GLY A 340 13.56 1.23 -32.07
CA GLY A 340 13.37 1.15 -33.52
C GLY A 340 14.35 2.02 -34.31
N GLN A 341 14.76 3.16 -33.76
CA GLN A 341 15.69 4.10 -34.40
C GLN A 341 17.17 3.74 -34.15
N HIS A 342 17.49 3.21 -32.97
CA HIS A 342 18.86 3.11 -32.47
C HIS A 342 19.22 1.74 -31.89
N GLY A 343 18.34 0.74 -31.98
CA GLY A 343 18.56 -0.58 -31.38
C GLY A 343 19.77 -1.34 -31.91
N SER A 344 20.31 -0.95 -33.07
CA SER A 344 21.53 -1.51 -33.65
C SER A 344 22.82 -0.82 -33.20
N VAL A 345 22.74 0.28 -32.47
CA VAL A 345 23.93 0.95 -31.91
C VAL A 345 24.51 0.07 -30.81
N ALA A 346 25.82 -0.16 -30.82
CA ALA A 346 26.48 -1.16 -29.97
C ALA A 346 26.13 -1.06 -28.48
N GLU A 347 26.11 0.16 -27.92
CA GLU A 347 25.75 0.40 -26.52
C GLU A 347 24.28 0.03 -26.23
N VAL A 348 23.37 0.44 -27.10
CA VAL A 348 21.94 0.13 -26.98
C VAL A 348 21.72 -1.38 -27.15
N ALA A 349 22.33 -1.98 -28.17
CA ALA A 349 22.23 -3.42 -28.44
C ALA A 349 22.73 -4.25 -27.25
N THR A 350 23.81 -3.81 -26.59
CA THR A 350 24.36 -4.47 -25.40
C THR A 350 23.36 -4.42 -24.24
N GLU A 351 22.78 -3.26 -23.94
CA GLU A 351 21.79 -3.14 -22.87
C GLU A 351 20.49 -3.91 -23.19
N LEU A 352 20.10 -3.95 -24.47
CA LEU A 352 18.94 -4.72 -24.94
C LEU A 352 19.14 -6.23 -24.86
N ALA A 353 20.39 -6.70 -24.97
CA ALA A 353 20.78 -8.11 -24.85
C ALA A 353 21.02 -8.54 -23.39
N ARG A 354 20.86 -7.64 -22.41
CA ARG A 354 21.10 -7.94 -21.00
C ARG A 354 20.14 -9.03 -20.49
N ASP A 355 20.74 -10.13 -20.05
CA ASP A 355 20.06 -11.37 -19.72
C ASP A 355 19.39 -11.39 -18.33
N ALA A 356 18.66 -12.49 -18.07
CA ALA A 356 17.88 -12.73 -16.86
C ALA A 356 18.70 -12.86 -15.58
N ASP A 357 20.01 -13.13 -15.67
CA ASP A 357 20.90 -13.25 -14.52
C ASP A 357 21.21 -11.90 -13.85
N SER A 358 20.87 -10.79 -14.54
CA SER A 358 20.89 -9.44 -13.97
C SER A 358 19.71 -8.65 -14.51
N PRO A 359 18.48 -8.88 -14.05
CA PRO A 359 17.31 -8.22 -14.62
C PRO A 359 17.25 -6.77 -14.10
N ALA A 360 17.36 -5.79 -15.02
CA ALA A 360 17.34 -4.37 -14.67
C ALA A 360 15.95 -3.87 -14.26
N GLY A 361 14.91 -4.53 -14.78
CA GLY A 361 13.54 -4.04 -14.69
C GLY A 361 13.23 -2.94 -15.71
N SER A 362 11.93 -2.74 -15.95
CA SER A 362 11.46 -1.87 -17.05
C SER A 362 11.83 -0.40 -16.87
N THR A 363 11.85 0.10 -15.62
CA THR A 363 12.19 1.50 -15.32
C THR A 363 13.66 1.80 -15.60
N VAL A 364 14.57 0.93 -15.18
CA VAL A 364 16.01 1.10 -15.39
C VAL A 364 16.33 1.10 -16.89
N LEU A 365 15.79 0.14 -17.64
CA LEU A 365 15.97 0.09 -19.08
C LEU A 365 15.40 1.33 -19.78
N TYR A 366 14.23 1.82 -19.35
CA TYR A 366 13.63 3.04 -19.89
C TYR A 366 14.50 4.28 -19.63
N ASN A 367 15.01 4.42 -18.41
CA ASN A 367 15.88 5.52 -18.01
C ASN A 367 17.20 5.49 -18.80
N PHE A 368 17.80 4.31 -18.98
CA PHE A 368 18.95 4.14 -19.86
C PHE A 368 18.66 4.63 -21.28
N LEU A 369 17.60 4.13 -21.93
CA LEU A 369 17.28 4.47 -23.32
C LEU A 369 17.05 5.98 -23.51
N THR A 370 16.35 6.61 -22.57
CA THR A 370 16.03 8.04 -22.65
C THR A 370 17.24 8.93 -22.37
N ASN A 371 18.08 8.58 -21.40
CA ASN A 371 19.32 9.31 -21.10
C ASN A 371 20.34 9.14 -22.23
N TRP A 372 20.48 7.92 -22.75
CA TRP A 372 21.33 7.62 -23.91
C TRP A 372 20.92 8.46 -25.13
N LYS A 373 19.63 8.49 -25.47
CA LYS A 373 19.14 9.29 -26.60
C LYS A 373 19.43 10.78 -26.44
N LYS A 374 19.25 11.34 -25.24
CA LYS A 374 19.59 12.75 -24.96
C LYS A 374 21.07 13.03 -25.17
N GLY A 375 21.94 12.14 -24.69
CA GLY A 375 23.40 12.25 -24.89
C GLY A 375 23.79 12.17 -26.36
N PHE A 376 23.21 11.23 -27.10
CA PHE A 376 23.43 11.04 -28.53
C PHE A 376 23.01 12.28 -29.34
N GLU A 377 21.82 12.84 -29.06
CA GLU A 377 21.34 14.05 -29.73
C GLU A 377 22.21 15.27 -29.43
N ALA A 378 22.74 15.41 -28.20
CA ALA A 378 23.65 16.49 -27.83
C ALA A 378 24.97 16.42 -28.61
N GLN A 379 25.53 15.21 -28.77
CA GLN A 379 26.76 15.01 -29.55
C GLN A 379 26.55 15.26 -31.05
N SER A 380 25.39 14.91 -31.59
CA SER A 380 25.08 15.13 -33.02
C SER A 380 24.91 16.61 -33.42
N ARG A 381 24.78 17.52 -32.43
CA ARG A 381 24.62 18.96 -32.64
C ARG A 381 25.92 19.76 -32.39
N ALA A 382 26.90 19.13 -31.77
CA ALA A 382 28.25 19.67 -31.59
C ALA A 382 29.09 19.37 -32.83
#